data_AF-X1J4G1-F1
#
_entry.id   AF-X1J4G1-F1
#
_cell.length_a   1.000
_cell.length_b   1.000
_cell.length_c   1.000
_cell.angle_alpha   90.00
_cell.angle_beta   90.00
_cell.angle_gamma   90.00
#
_symmetry.space_group_name_H-M   'P 1'
#
loop_
_entity.id
_entity.type
_entity.pdbx_description
1 polymer ?
#
loop_
_entity_poly.entity_id
_entity_poly.type
_entity_poly.pdbx_seq_one_letter_code
_entity_poly.pdbx_strand_id
1 'polypeptide(L)'
;MDTALETHWSAGSDRGAAAESAALERIAREVLEATGVAVVFYRPDGTPVSGSGEFQDDLARLVRQAAESDEDRFERAGERLRAAWPVRQRGRTVLVAAAEASASGDADVADPRYTSGLAALGCAVRARLD
;
A
#
# COMPACT_ATOMS: atom_id res chain seq x y z
N MET A 1 -14.86 40.33 33.09
CA MET A 1 -15.62 39.16 32.64
C MET A 1 -15.35 39.05 31.14
N ASP A 2 -14.18 38.53 30.75
CA ASP A 2 -13.90 37.09 30.53
C ASP A 2 -15.02 36.49 29.68
N THR A 3 -14.78 36.12 28.41
CA THR A 3 -14.02 34.91 28.10
C THR A 3 -13.46 34.98 26.67
N ALA A 4 -12.14 34.98 26.55
CA ALA A 4 -11.45 34.56 25.34
C ALA A 4 -11.00 33.11 25.59
N LEU A 5 -11.66 32.15 24.93
CA LEU A 5 -11.35 30.72 24.90
C LEU A 5 -11.84 30.25 23.52
N GLU A 6 -11.13 29.53 22.66
CA GLU A 6 -9.84 28.88 22.68
C GLU A 6 -9.44 28.73 21.21
N THR A 7 -8.22 29.11 20.85
CA THR A 7 -7.60 28.69 19.59
C THR A 7 -6.54 27.68 19.98
N HIS A 8 -6.79 26.38 19.89
CA HIS A 8 -5.71 25.38 19.95
C HIS A 8 -6.18 23.97 19.62
N TRP A 9 -6.13 23.60 18.34
CA TRP A 9 -5.61 22.31 17.81
C TRP A 9 -6.02 22.18 16.34
N SER A 10 -5.05 22.12 15.41
CA SER A 10 -5.15 21.34 14.15
C SER A 10 -3.89 21.42 13.28
N ALA A 11 -3.01 22.42 13.44
CA ALA A 11 -1.83 22.58 12.58
C ALA A 11 -0.68 21.56 12.82
N GLY A 12 -0.81 20.66 13.81
CA GLY A 12 0.19 19.63 14.13
C GLY A 12 -0.03 18.31 13.37
N SER A 13 -1.27 17.96 13.03
CA SER A 13 -1.61 16.70 12.35
C SER A 13 -1.23 16.71 10.87
N ASP A 14 -1.41 17.84 10.19
CA ASP A 14 -1.17 17.92 8.73
C ASP A 14 0.32 17.78 8.38
N ARG A 15 1.22 18.30 9.22
CA ARG A 15 2.67 18.14 8.99
C ARG A 15 3.16 16.71 9.20
N GLY A 16 2.58 15.99 10.17
CA GLY A 16 2.87 14.57 10.38
C GLY A 16 2.39 13.72 9.21
N ALA A 17 1.15 13.94 8.77
CA ALA A 17 0.56 13.21 7.64
C ALA A 17 1.27 13.50 6.31
N ALA A 18 1.68 14.76 6.07
CA ALA A 18 2.43 15.11 4.87
C ALA A 18 3.84 14.49 4.84
N ALA A 19 4.52 14.45 5.98
CA ALA A 19 5.84 13.81 6.09
C ALA A 19 5.76 12.28 5.91
N GLU A 20 4.72 11.66 6.47
CA GLU A 20 4.42 10.24 6.27
C GLU A 20 4.12 9.95 4.79
N SER A 21 3.23 10.73 4.16
CA SER A 21 2.89 10.58 2.74
C SER A 21 4.12 10.71 1.83
N ALA A 22 5.01 11.67 2.11
CA ALA A 22 6.25 11.84 1.36
C ALA A 22 7.26 10.70 1.55
N ALA A 23 7.28 10.05 2.73
CA ALA A 23 8.10 8.87 2.96
C ALA A 23 7.55 7.66 2.18
N LEU A 24 6.23 7.46 2.22
CA LEU A 24 5.54 6.40 1.46
C LEU A 24 5.73 6.57 -0.05
N GLU A 25 5.64 7.80 -0.56
CA GLU A 25 5.87 8.11 -1.98
C GLU A 25 7.30 7.76 -2.40
N ARG A 26 8.28 8.06 -1.55
CA ARG A 26 9.68 7.70 -1.81
C ARG A 26 9.88 6.19 -1.90
N ILE A 27 9.30 5.44 -0.96
CA ILE A 27 9.36 3.97 -0.95
C ILE A 27 8.70 3.40 -2.21
N ALA A 28 7.51 3.88 -2.56
CA ALA A 28 6.81 3.45 -3.76
C ALA A 28 7.64 3.69 -5.03
N ARG A 29 8.28 4.86 -5.14
CA ARG A 29 9.18 5.18 -6.25
C ARG A 29 10.42 4.28 -6.29
N GLU A 30 11.10 4.07 -5.16
CA GLU A 30 12.26 3.18 -5.09
C GLU A 30 11.91 1.75 -5.51
N VAL A 31 10.74 1.25 -5.11
CA VAL A 31 10.23 -0.06 -5.52
C VAL A 31 9.98 -0.10 -7.02
N LEU A 32 9.30 0.91 -7.57
CA LEU A 32 9.02 1.00 -9.01
C LEU A 32 10.31 1.04 -9.83
N GLU A 33 11.29 1.83 -9.42
CA GLU A 33 12.59 1.94 -10.09
C GLU A 33 13.39 0.62 -10.03
N ALA A 34 13.35 -0.09 -8.89
CA ALA A 34 14.10 -1.33 -8.71
C ALA A 34 13.44 -2.55 -9.37
N THR A 35 12.11 -2.59 -9.45
CA THR A 35 11.35 -3.79 -9.81
C THR A 35 10.47 -3.63 -11.04
N GLY A 36 10.20 -2.41 -11.47
CA GLY A 36 9.20 -2.10 -12.50
C GLY A 36 7.74 -2.26 -12.03
N VAL A 37 7.51 -2.59 -10.76
CA VAL A 37 6.16 -2.79 -10.19
C VAL A 37 5.76 -1.58 -9.38
N ALA A 38 4.61 -0.99 -9.70
CA ALA A 38 4.05 0.11 -8.93
C ALA A 38 3.42 -0.39 -7.63
N VAL A 39 3.64 0.36 -6.53
CA VAL A 39 3.02 0.09 -5.22
C VAL A 39 2.22 1.31 -4.79
N VAL A 40 1.06 1.06 -4.19
CA VAL A 40 0.19 2.06 -3.58
C VAL A 40 -0.12 1.65 -2.14
N PHE A 41 -0.06 2.62 -1.23
CA PHE A 41 -0.38 2.47 0.18
C PHE A 41 -1.78 2.95 0.45
N TYR A 42 -2.50 2.18 1.26
CA TYR A 42 -3.88 2.41 1.62
C TYR A 42 -4.07 2.38 3.13
N ARG A 43 -5.10 3.07 3.60
CA ARG A 43 -5.70 2.81 4.91
C ARG A 43 -6.40 1.45 4.90
N PRO A 44 -6.61 0.82 6.06
CA PRO A 44 -7.35 -0.45 6.16
C PRO A 44 -8.77 -0.43 5.56
N ASP A 45 -9.40 0.75 5.49
CA ASP A 45 -10.73 0.94 4.88
C ASP A 45 -10.72 0.97 3.34
N GLY A 46 -9.54 0.91 2.71
CA GLY A 46 -9.39 0.99 1.25
C GLY A 46 -9.15 2.40 0.70
N THR A 47 -9.02 3.41 1.56
CA THR A 47 -8.68 4.79 1.12
C THR A 47 -7.21 4.86 0.72
N PRO A 48 -6.87 5.33 -0.50
CA PRO A 48 -5.49 5.52 -0.91
C PRO A 48 -4.82 6.64 -0.12
N VAL A 49 -3.55 6.45 0.23
CA VAL A 49 -2.73 7.41 1.00
C VAL A 49 -1.64 8.02 0.13
N SER A 50 -0.85 7.18 -0.55
CA SER A 50 0.28 7.58 -1.38
C SER A 50 0.73 6.39 -2.25
N GLY A 51 1.43 6.62 -3.36
CA GLY A 51 1.88 5.53 -4.22
C GLY A 51 2.46 6.02 -5.56
N SER A 52 2.88 5.06 -6.38
CA SER A 52 3.52 5.33 -7.67
C SER A 52 2.73 4.82 -8.89
N GLY A 53 1.40 4.66 -8.78
CA GLY A 53 0.55 4.11 -9.85
C GLY A 53 -0.91 4.61 -9.87
N GLU A 54 -1.59 4.44 -11.00
CA GLU A 54 -2.93 4.98 -11.29
C GLU A 54 -4.09 3.96 -11.18
N PHE A 55 -3.92 2.85 -10.44
CA PHE A 55 -4.85 1.69 -10.47
C PHE A 55 -5.81 1.60 -9.27
N GLN A 56 -6.27 2.74 -8.74
CA GLN A 56 -6.72 2.82 -7.35
C GLN A 56 -8.08 2.17 -7.06
N ASP A 57 -9.04 2.23 -8.00
CA ASP A 57 -10.43 1.82 -7.74
C ASP A 57 -10.60 0.30 -7.58
N ASP A 58 -9.77 -0.49 -8.26
CA ASP A 58 -9.88 -1.94 -8.31
C ASP A 58 -9.18 -2.67 -7.14
N LEU A 59 -8.18 -2.03 -6.51
CA LEU A 59 -7.42 -2.63 -5.41
C LEU A 59 -8.08 -2.44 -4.05
N ALA A 60 -8.96 -1.45 -3.88
CA ALA A 60 -9.59 -1.11 -2.61
C ALA A 60 -10.39 -2.29 -1.98
N ARG A 61 -10.96 -3.17 -2.81
CA ARG A 61 -11.63 -4.38 -2.31
C ARG A 61 -10.63 -5.40 -1.76
N LEU A 62 -9.55 -5.68 -2.50
CA LEU A 62 -8.51 -6.63 -2.09
C LEU A 62 -7.78 -6.13 -0.83
N VAL A 63 -7.54 -4.83 -0.75
CA VAL A 63 -6.98 -4.13 0.42
C VAL A 63 -7.83 -4.36 1.67
N ARG A 64 -9.16 -4.15 1.58
CA ARG A 64 -10.06 -4.36 2.73
C ARG A 64 -10.04 -5.82 3.18
N GLN A 65 -10.06 -6.77 2.26
CA GLN A 65 -9.96 -8.19 2.59
C GLN A 65 -8.64 -8.53 3.29
N ALA A 66 -7.53 -7.96 2.84
CA ALA A 66 -6.21 -8.16 3.45
C ALA A 66 -6.16 -7.55 4.86
N ALA A 67 -6.74 -6.36 5.05
CA ALA A 67 -6.84 -5.72 6.35
C ALA A 67 -7.74 -6.50 7.34
N GLU A 68 -8.92 -6.95 6.89
CA GLU A 68 -9.90 -7.66 7.73
C GLU A 68 -9.38 -9.02 8.21
N SER A 69 -8.70 -9.74 7.33
CA SER A 69 -8.12 -11.04 7.67
C SER A 69 -6.72 -10.97 8.27
N ASP A 70 -6.07 -9.81 8.14
CA ASP A 70 -4.69 -9.60 8.55
C ASP A 70 -3.70 -10.59 7.86
N GLU A 71 -4.01 -10.95 6.61
CA GLU A 71 -3.28 -11.89 5.76
C GLU A 71 -2.96 -11.29 4.39
N ASP A 72 -1.93 -11.82 3.74
CA ASP A 72 -1.60 -11.48 2.34
C ASP A 72 -2.73 -11.95 1.42
N ARG A 73 -3.16 -11.07 0.52
CA ARG A 73 -4.19 -11.37 -0.49
C ARG A 73 -3.62 -11.26 -1.88
N PHE A 74 -3.85 -12.29 -2.67
CA PHE A 74 -3.46 -12.35 -4.07
C PHE A 74 -4.70 -12.61 -4.91
N GLU A 75 -4.85 -11.87 -6.00
CA GLU A 75 -5.97 -12.02 -6.92
C GLU A 75 -5.49 -11.92 -8.36
N ARG A 76 -6.07 -12.74 -9.22
CA ARG A 76 -5.93 -12.61 -10.68
C ARG A 76 -7.14 -11.86 -11.24
N ALA A 77 -6.87 -10.81 -12.01
CA ALA A 77 -7.87 -10.03 -12.74
C ALA A 77 -7.46 -9.97 -14.22
N GLY A 78 -7.92 -10.96 -15.01
CA GLY A 78 -7.49 -11.10 -16.41
C GLY A 78 -6.00 -11.43 -16.52
N GLU A 79 -5.26 -10.54 -17.21
CA GLU A 79 -3.80 -10.61 -17.42
C GLU A 79 -2.98 -9.95 -16.31
N ARG A 80 -3.66 -9.45 -15.27
CA ARG A 80 -3.03 -8.75 -14.15
C ARG A 80 -3.06 -9.61 -12.91
N LEU A 81 -1.93 -9.64 -12.21
CA LEU A 81 -1.81 -10.20 -10.88
C LEU A 81 -1.79 -9.06 -9.87
N ARG A 82 -2.69 -9.14 -8.88
CA ARG A 82 -2.85 -8.15 -7.82
C ARG A 82 -2.43 -8.76 -6.50
N ALA A 83 -1.79 -7.95 -5.67
CA ALA A 83 -1.46 -8.33 -4.31
C ALA A 83 -1.78 -7.19 -3.34
N ALA A 84 -2.16 -7.55 -2.12
CA ALA A 84 -2.32 -6.65 -1.00
C ALA A 84 -1.71 -7.28 0.25
N TRP A 85 -0.91 -6.49 0.97
CA TRP A 85 -0.14 -6.91 2.13
C TRP A 85 -0.44 -6.00 3.32
N PRO A 86 -1.01 -6.52 4.42
CA PRO A 86 -1.12 -5.73 5.65
C PRO A 86 0.27 -5.39 6.17
N VAL A 87 0.49 -4.13 6.52
CA VAL A 87 1.72 -3.61 7.10
C VAL A 87 1.44 -3.29 8.57
N ARG A 88 2.18 -3.94 9.46
CA ARG A 88 1.97 -3.80 10.91
C ARG A 88 3.05 -2.92 11.53
N GLN A 89 2.62 -1.96 12.34
CA GLN A 89 3.51 -1.26 13.25
C GLN A 89 3.13 -1.68 14.68
N ARG A 90 4.11 -2.18 15.46
CA ARG A 90 3.89 -2.65 16.84
C ARG A 90 2.75 -3.68 16.99
N GLY A 91 2.61 -4.57 15.99
CA GLY A 91 1.60 -5.64 16.00
C GLY A 91 0.18 -5.21 15.63
N ARG A 92 -0.03 -3.99 15.09
CA ARG A 92 -1.31 -3.53 14.55
C ARG A 92 -1.16 -3.13 13.09
N THR A 93 -2.11 -3.51 12.25
CA THR A 93 -2.16 -3.10 10.85
C THR A 93 -2.41 -1.59 10.76
N VAL A 94 -1.42 -0.87 10.27
CA VAL A 94 -1.47 0.61 10.12
C VAL A 94 -1.77 1.02 8.69
N LEU A 95 -1.29 0.23 7.72
CA LEU A 95 -1.44 0.46 6.29
C LEU A 95 -1.61 -0.88 5.58
N VAL A 96 -2.06 -0.81 4.33
CA VAL A 96 -2.02 -1.92 3.39
C VAL A 96 -1.27 -1.46 2.15
N ALA A 97 -0.18 -2.16 1.81
CA ALA A 97 0.50 -1.94 0.55
C ALA A 97 -0.13 -2.84 -0.50
N ALA A 98 -0.38 -2.32 -1.70
CA ALA A 98 -0.92 -3.10 -2.80
C ALA A 98 -0.18 -2.81 -4.09
N ALA A 99 -0.12 -3.83 -4.95
CA ALA A 99 0.56 -3.78 -6.23
C ALA A 99 -0.27 -4.49 -7.30
N GLU A 100 -0.09 -4.04 -8.54
CA GLU A 100 -0.57 -4.72 -9.72
C GLU A 100 0.62 -4.95 -10.66
N ALA A 101 0.81 -6.19 -11.10
CA ALA A 101 1.80 -6.55 -12.08
C ALA A 101 1.09 -7.12 -13.32
N SER A 102 1.39 -6.53 -14.49
CA SER A 102 0.99 -7.10 -15.77
C SER A 102 1.90 -8.28 -16.09
N ALA A 103 1.34 -9.43 -16.48
CA ALA A 103 2.12 -10.42 -17.22
C ALA A 103 2.17 -9.96 -18.67
N SER A 104 3.19 -9.18 -19.05
CA SER A 104 3.40 -8.86 -20.47
C SER A 104 4.15 -10.01 -21.15
N GLY A 105 3.47 -10.70 -22.07
CA GLY A 105 4.00 -11.79 -22.90
C GLY A 105 3.31 -13.13 -22.64
N ASP A 106 3.68 -14.16 -23.41
CA ASP A 106 3.30 -15.60 -23.26
C ASP A 106 3.57 -16.19 -21.84
N ALA A 107 3.98 -15.35 -20.90
CA ALA A 107 4.12 -15.66 -19.50
C ALA A 107 2.75 -15.97 -18.90
N ASP A 108 2.55 -17.24 -18.57
CA ASP A 108 1.37 -17.65 -17.84
C ASP A 108 1.37 -16.96 -16.47
N VAL A 109 0.37 -16.10 -16.23
CA VAL A 109 0.10 -15.50 -14.91
C VAL A 109 -0.11 -16.59 -13.84
N ALA A 110 -0.38 -17.84 -14.23
CA ALA A 110 -0.42 -19.00 -13.35
C ALA A 110 0.96 -19.54 -12.96
N ASP A 111 2.07 -19.01 -13.50
CA ASP A 111 3.42 -19.37 -13.07
C ASP A 111 3.61 -18.92 -11.61
N PRO A 112 3.86 -19.87 -10.68
CA PRO A 112 4.04 -19.58 -9.25
C PRO A 112 5.22 -18.64 -8.96
N ARG A 113 6.11 -18.38 -9.93
CA ARG A 113 7.17 -17.39 -9.81
C ARG A 113 6.63 -15.97 -9.68
N TYR A 114 5.49 -15.64 -10.29
CA TYR A 114 4.88 -14.31 -10.17
C TYR A 114 4.32 -14.06 -8.78
N THR A 115 3.59 -15.03 -8.22
CA THR A 115 3.10 -14.95 -6.83
C THR A 115 4.26 -14.94 -5.83
N SER A 116 5.30 -15.73 -6.07
CA SER A 116 6.52 -15.71 -5.26
C SER A 116 7.25 -14.35 -5.32
N GLY A 117 7.32 -13.74 -6.51
CA GLY A 117 7.90 -12.41 -6.69
C GLY A 117 7.13 -11.32 -5.97
N LEU A 118 5.79 -11.34 -6.04
CA LEU A 118 4.93 -10.42 -5.29
C LEU A 118 5.04 -10.66 -3.78
N ALA A 119 5.11 -11.91 -3.31
CA ALA A 119 5.32 -12.19 -1.89
C ALA A 119 6.67 -11.66 -1.38
N ALA A 120 7.73 -11.81 -2.17
CA ALA A 120 9.05 -11.24 -1.86
C ALA A 120 9.01 -9.71 -1.83
N LEU A 121 8.29 -9.09 -2.76
CA LEU A 121 8.08 -7.65 -2.78
C LEU A 121 7.33 -7.17 -1.53
N GLY A 122 6.25 -7.85 -1.12
CA GLY A 122 5.52 -7.54 0.10
C GLY A 122 6.41 -7.59 1.35
N CYS A 123 7.32 -8.58 1.43
CA CYS A 123 8.31 -8.65 2.51
C CYS A 123 9.28 -7.46 2.49
N ALA A 124 9.77 -7.07 1.31
CA ALA A 124 10.68 -5.94 1.17
C ALA A 124 10.00 -4.61 1.55
N VAL A 125 8.74 -4.41 1.15
CA VAL A 125 7.97 -3.20 1.52
C VAL A 125 7.79 -3.11 3.03
N ARG A 126 7.40 -4.19 3.70
CA ARG A 126 7.28 -4.24 5.17
C ARG A 126 8.60 -3.89 5.85
N ALA A 127 9.70 -4.49 5.41
CA ALA A 127 11.03 -4.26 5.98
C ALA A 127 11.54 -2.81 5.81
N ARG A 128 10.98 -2.04 4.87
CA ARG A 128 11.29 -0.60 4.69
C ARG A 128 10.42 0.32 5.54
N LEU A 129 9.34 -0.20 6.12
CA LEU A 129 8.36 0.54 6.93
C LEU A 129 8.48 0.26 8.43
N ASP A 130 9.17 -0.83 8.81
CA ASP A 130 9.64 -1.11 10.17
C ASP A 130 10.82 -0.21 10.58
#